data_AF-A0A1F9BHT5-F1
#
_entry.id   AF-A0A1F9BHT5-F1
#
_cell.length_a   1.000
_cell.length_b   1.000
_cell.length_c   1.000
_cell.angle_alpha   90.00
_cell.angle_beta   90.00
_cell.angle_gamma   90.00
#
_symmetry.space_group_name_H-M   'P 1'
#
loop_
_entity.id
_entity.type
_entity.pdbx_description
1 polymer ?
#
loop_
_entity_poly.entity_id
_entity_poly.type
_entity_poly.pdbx_seq_one_letter_code
_entity_poly.pdbx_strand_id
1 'polypeptide(L)'
;MKKLWVIIFNFFLLTVPAGLAWAAAEKAEALEKKISLGNLSGINYFFAKWYNENMWVYAIIVTVLMGAMGGIIAFVTDIFLKMVGLDVSKMEHHE
;
A
#
# COMPACT_ATOMS: atom_id res chain seq x y z
N MET A 1 28.79 -33.11 -9.88
CA MET A 1 27.50 -32.37 -10.01
C MET A 1 26.90 -31.94 -8.67
N LYS A 2 26.75 -32.82 -7.66
CA LYS A 2 26.16 -32.45 -6.34
C LYS A 2 26.88 -31.30 -5.61
N LYS A 3 28.22 -31.25 -5.63
CA LYS A 3 29.00 -30.17 -5.00
C LYS A 3 28.84 -28.81 -5.68
N LEU A 4 28.63 -28.78 -7.01
CA LEU A 4 28.41 -27.55 -7.76
C LEU A 4 27.05 -26.92 -7.40
N TRP A 5 26.02 -27.76 -7.24
CA TRP A 5 24.70 -27.34 -6.79
C TRP A 5 24.71 -26.75 -5.38
N VAL A 6 25.49 -27.33 -4.47
CA VAL A 6 25.65 -26.81 -3.10
C VAL A 6 26.33 -25.44 -3.11
N ILE A 7 27.31 -25.22 -3.98
CA ILE A 7 27.99 -23.93 -4.12
C ILE A 7 27.02 -22.87 -4.68
N ILE A 8 26.25 -23.19 -5.71
CA ILE A 8 25.26 -22.29 -6.31
C ILE A 8 24.17 -21.92 -5.29
N PHE A 9 23.67 -22.90 -4.53
CA PHE A 9 22.66 -22.68 -3.50
C PHE A 9 23.19 -21.84 -2.34
N ASN A 10 24.43 -22.06 -1.91
CA ASN A 10 25.06 -21.25 -0.86
C ASN A 10 25.30 -19.81 -1.33
N PHE A 11 25.70 -19.61 -2.59
CA PHE A 11 25.84 -18.29 -3.18
C PHE A 11 24.50 -17.54 -3.25
N PHE A 12 23.42 -18.24 -3.60
CA PHE A 12 22.07 -17.66 -3.61
C PHE A 12 21.56 -17.32 -2.20
N LEU A 13 21.89 -18.14 -1.19
CA LEU A 13 21.56 -17.84 0.21
C LEU A 13 22.31 -16.61 0.75
N LEU A 14 23.49 -16.30 0.22
CA LEU A 14 24.25 -15.11 0.61
C LEU A 14 23.73 -13.83 -0.06
N THR A 15 23.05 -13.93 -1.21
CA THR A 15 22.47 -12.75 -1.89
C THR A 15 21.12 -12.34 -1.33
N VAL A 16 20.39 -13.24 -0.66
CA VAL A 16 19.10 -12.92 0.00
C VAL A 16 19.26 -11.87 1.11
N PRO A 17 20.21 -11.98 2.06
CA PRO A 17 20.46 -10.93 3.06
C PRO A 17 20.87 -9.60 2.43
N ALA A 18 21.66 -9.62 1.36
CA ALA A 18 22.08 -8.41 0.66
C ALA A 18 20.90 -7.70 -0.04
N GLY A 19 20.00 -8.46 -0.68
CA GLY A 19 18.78 -7.92 -1.27
C GLY A 19 17.81 -7.35 -0.22
N LEU A 20 17.66 -8.02 0.91
CA LEU A 20 16.84 -7.54 2.03
C LEU A 20 17.46 -6.31 2.70
N ALA A 21 18.79 -6.26 2.86
CA ALA A 21 19.50 -5.11 3.42
C ALA A 21 19.39 -3.88 2.52
N TRP A 22 19.49 -4.05 1.19
CA TRP A 22 19.31 -2.95 0.24
C TRP A 22 17.85 -2.47 0.22
N ALA A 23 16.87 -3.38 0.17
CA ALA A 23 15.46 -3.02 0.24
C ALA A 23 15.09 -2.35 1.58
N ALA A 24 15.78 -2.70 2.67
CA ALA A 24 15.63 -2.04 3.97
C ALA A 24 16.29 -0.65 3.99
N ALA A 25 17.44 -0.48 3.34
CA ALA A 25 18.15 0.79 3.27
C ALA A 25 17.37 1.85 2.48
N GLU A 26 16.81 1.47 1.32
CA GLU A 26 15.99 2.39 0.50
C GLU A 26 14.71 2.81 1.23
N LYS A 27 14.11 1.88 1.99
CA LYS A 27 12.98 2.21 2.87
C LYS A 27 13.41 3.17 3.98
N ALA A 28 14.54 2.95 4.64
CA ALA A 28 15.01 3.79 5.74
C ALA A 28 15.23 5.25 5.29
N GLU A 29 15.85 5.46 4.12
CA GLU A 29 16.06 6.79 3.54
C GLU A 29 14.73 7.48 3.18
N ALA A 30 13.74 6.71 2.70
CA ALA A 30 12.39 7.22 2.46
C ALA A 30 11.62 7.56 3.74
N LEU A 31 11.93 6.92 4.89
CA LEU A 31 11.31 7.24 6.18
C LEU A 31 11.84 8.55 6.80
N GLU A 32 13.05 8.99 6.44
CA GLU A 32 13.63 10.24 6.95
C GLU A 32 13.16 11.50 6.21
N LYS A 33 12.52 11.33 5.04
CA LYS A 33 12.03 12.45 4.23
C LYS A 33 10.83 13.12 4.89
N LYS A 34 11.06 14.23 5.58
CA LYS A 34 10.00 15.06 6.16
C LYS A 34 9.36 15.98 5.11
N ILE A 35 8.04 16.12 5.17
CA ILE A 35 7.27 17.05 4.35
C ILE A 35 7.35 18.46 4.98
N SER A 36 7.66 19.48 4.18
CA SER A 36 7.66 20.87 4.67
C SER A 36 6.23 21.36 4.94
N LEU A 37 5.92 21.70 6.19
CA LEU A 37 4.58 22.12 6.64
C LEU A 37 4.25 23.60 6.37
N GLY A 38 5.24 24.41 5.98
CA GLY A 38 5.14 25.89 6.02
C GLY A 38 4.04 26.53 5.15
N ASN A 39 3.61 25.86 4.08
CA ASN A 39 2.58 26.36 3.16
C ASN A 39 1.31 25.47 3.14
N LEU A 40 1.20 24.48 4.03
CA LEU A 40 0.06 23.58 4.06
C LEU A 40 -0.98 24.06 5.08
N SER A 41 -2.26 24.03 4.69
CA SER A 41 -3.38 24.33 5.58
C SER A 41 -4.47 23.26 5.46
N GLY A 42 -5.37 23.22 6.46
CA GLY A 42 -6.52 22.32 6.49
C GLY A 42 -6.14 20.84 6.52
N ILE A 43 -6.82 20.05 5.68
CA ILE A 43 -6.69 18.58 5.63
C ILE A 43 -5.29 18.15 5.21
N ASN A 44 -4.65 18.90 4.30
CA ASN A 44 -3.30 18.59 3.83
C ASN A 44 -2.26 18.78 4.95
N TYR A 45 -2.42 19.81 5.79
CA TYR A 45 -1.58 20.00 6.96
C TYR A 45 -1.74 18.86 7.97
N PHE A 46 -2.98 18.43 8.20
CA PHE A 46 -3.30 17.35 9.13
C PHE A 46 -2.63 16.02 8.75
N PHE A 47 -2.72 15.62 7.48
CA PHE A 47 -2.03 14.42 6.99
C PHE A 47 -0.52 14.58 6.97
N ALA A 48 0.01 15.72 6.51
CA ALA A 48 1.44 15.97 6.47
C ALA A 48 2.06 16.00 7.88
N LYS A 49 1.33 16.52 8.88
CA LYS A 49 1.74 16.52 10.28
C LYS A 49 1.86 15.08 10.81
N TRP A 50 0.85 14.24 10.60
CA TRP A 50 0.92 12.84 11.01
C TRP A 50 1.97 12.04 10.26
N TYR A 51 2.16 12.28 8.96
CA TYR A 51 3.24 11.66 8.21
C TYR A 51 4.61 11.95 8.83
N ASN A 52 4.84 13.20 9.24
CA ASN A 52 6.11 13.65 9.84
C ASN A 52 6.31 13.20 11.29
N GLU A 53 5.24 13.21 12.10
CA GLU A 53 5.32 12.94 13.54
C GLU A 53 5.13 11.46 13.88
N ASN A 54 4.29 10.75 13.12
CA ASN A 54 3.97 9.34 13.40
C ASN A 54 3.51 8.58 12.14
N MET A 55 4.49 8.03 11.41
CA MET A 55 4.28 7.26 10.17
C MET A 55 3.27 6.11 10.33
N TRP A 56 3.23 5.46 11.49
CA TRP A 56 2.31 4.34 11.76
C TRP A 56 0.86 4.79 11.79
N VAL A 57 0.59 5.90 12.48
CA VAL A 57 -0.76 6.48 12.53
C VAL A 57 -1.19 6.95 11.15
N TYR A 58 -0.28 7.60 10.41
CA TYR A 58 -0.54 7.99 9.02
C TYR A 58 -0.91 6.78 8.15
N ALA A 59 -0.12 5.71 8.21
CA ALA A 59 -0.35 4.51 7.41
C ALA A 59 -1.72 3.88 7.69
N ILE A 60 -2.09 3.71 8.96
CA ILE A 60 -3.38 3.13 9.34
C ILE A 60 -4.54 3.96 8.81
N ILE A 61 -4.49 5.29 9.00
CA ILE A 61 -5.57 6.18 8.60
C ILE A 61 -5.74 6.17 7.09
N VAL A 62 -4.64 6.24 6.34
CA VAL A 62 -4.68 6.20 4.86
C VAL A 62 -5.20 4.86 4.36
N THR A 63 -4.78 3.74 4.96
CA THR A 63 -5.29 2.41 4.59
C THR A 63 -6.81 2.30 4.80
N VAL A 64 -7.32 2.77 5.94
CA VAL A 64 -8.76 2.77 6.22
C VAL A 64 -9.52 3.66 5.23
N LEU A 65 -9.00 4.85 4.93
CA LEU A 65 -9.60 5.77 3.96
C LEU A 65 -9.62 5.18 2.55
N MET A 66 -8.57 4.48 2.15
CA MET A 66 -8.50 3.81 0.84
C MET A 66 -9.57 2.72 0.73
N GLY A 67 -9.73 1.90 1.78
CA GLY A 67 -10.79 0.89 1.85
C GLY A 67 -12.19 1.50 1.80
N ALA A 68 -12.42 2.57 2.57
CA ALA A 68 -13.69 3.28 2.57
C ALA A 68 -14.00 3.89 1.19
N MET A 69 -13.01 4.49 0.54
CA MET A 69 -13.15 5.06 -0.81
C MET A 69 -13.48 3.98 -1.84
N GLY A 70 -12.81 2.82 -1.78
CA GLY A 70 -13.14 1.68 -2.63
C GLY A 70 -14.57 1.19 -2.43
N GLY A 71 -15.03 1.11 -1.18
CA GLY A 71 -16.42 0.77 -0.86
C GLY A 71 -17.43 1.79 -1.39
N ILE A 72 -17.14 3.09 -1.28
CA ILE A 72 -17.98 4.14 -1.84
C ILE A 72 -18.07 4.00 -3.36
N ILE A 73 -16.95 3.76 -4.05
CA ILE A 73 -16.92 3.58 -5.50
C ILE A 73 -17.76 2.35 -5.91
N ALA A 74 -17.61 1.22 -5.22
CA ALA A 74 -18.39 0.03 -5.47
C ALA A 74 -19.90 0.31 -5.32
N PHE A 75 -20.29 0.93 -4.21
CA PHE A 75 -21.68 1.29 -3.94
C PHE A 75 -22.26 2.26 -4.98
N VAL A 76 -21.50 3.29 -5.37
CA VAL A 76 -21.91 4.24 -6.43
C VAL A 76 -22.04 3.52 -7.77
N THR A 77 -21.11 2.64 -8.10
CA THR A 77 -21.14 1.86 -9.34
C THR A 77 -22.38 0.97 -9.40
N ASP A 78 -22.74 0.30 -8.30
CA ASP A 78 -23.96 -0.50 -8.20
C ASP A 78 -25.22 0.34 -8.44
N ILE A 79 -25.27 1.57 -7.91
CA ILE A 79 -26.39 2.49 -8.14
C ILE A 79 -26.48 2.84 -9.63
N PHE A 80 -25.36 3.18 -10.27
CA PHE A 80 -25.34 3.50 -11.70
C PHE A 80 -25.76 2.31 -12.57
N LEU A 81 -25.28 1.11 -12.25
CA LEU A 81 -25.64 -0.10 -13.01
C LEU A 81 -27.13 -0.44 -12.86
N LYS A 82 -27.69 -0.29 -11.66
CA LYS A 82 -29.14 -0.42 -11.42
C LYS A 82 -29.95 0.59 -12.22
N MET A 83 -29.49 1.84 -12.35
CA MET A 83 -30.18 2.86 -13.16
C MET A 83 -30.19 2.52 -14.66
N VAL A 84 -29.18 1.80 -15.16
CA VAL A 84 -29.08 1.38 -16.57
C VAL A 84 -29.80 0.04 -16.82
N GLY A 85 -30.41 -0.55 -15.79
CA GLY A 85 -31.17 -1.81 -15.89
C GLY A 85 -30.30 -3.07 -15.81
N LEU A 86 -29.01 -2.94 -15.45
CA LEU A 86 -28.13 -4.05 -15.11
C LEU A 86 -28.27 -4.36 -13.62
N ASP A 87 -29.05 -5.39 -13.30
CA ASP A 87 -29.25 -5.84 -11.93
C ASP A 87 -28.08 -6.73 -11.47
N VAL A 88 -26.98 -6.09 -11.05
CA VAL A 88 -25.76 -6.77 -10.57
C VAL A 88 -26.03 -7.57 -9.28
N SER A 89 -27.10 -7.23 -8.54
CA SER A 89 -27.52 -7.94 -7.33
C SER A 89 -27.87 -9.41 -7.57
N LYS A 90 -28.11 -9.83 -8.81
CA LYS A 90 -28.44 -11.22 -9.18
C LYS A 90 -27.25 -12.03 -9.69
N MET A 91 -26.08 -11.41 -9.88
CA MET A 91 -24.87 -12.09 -10.35
C MET A 91 -24.07 -12.76 -9.21
N GLU A 92 -24.58 -12.75 -7.97
CA GLU A 92 -23.91 -13.30 -6.78
C GLU A 92 -24.29 -14.77 -6.47
N HIS A 93 -25.03 -15.45 -7.36
CA HIS A 93 -25.38 -16.86 -7.12
C HIS A 93 -25.59 -17.68 -8.41
N HIS A 94 -24.53 -17.81 -9.19
CA HIS A 94 -24.43 -18.87 -10.20
C HIS A 94 -23.01 -19.46 -10.19
N GLU A 95 -22.69 -20.14 -9.08
CA GLU A 95 -21.86 -21.35 -9.16
C GLU A 95 -22.76 -22.55 -9.51
#